data_AF-A0AAV1KFI5-F1
#
_entry.id   AF-A0AAV1KFI5-F1
#
_cell.length_a   1.000
_cell.length_b   1.000
_cell.length_c   1.000
_cell.angle_alpha   90.00
_cell.angle_beta   90.00
_cell.angle_gamma   90.00
#
_symmetry.space_group_name_H-M   'P 1'
#
loop_
_entity.id
_entity.type
_entity.pdbx_description
1 polymer ?
#
loop_
_entity_poly.entity_id
_entity_poly.type
_entity_poly.pdbx_seq_one_letter_code
_entity_poly.pdbx_strand_id
1 'polypeptide(L)'
;MEDYTPSLLDLLLTSHSAVRMRGQRKISGFCRCPSRLFGPLFDPGCGATHAPLAVVLCRLPPCLALSADWDGMRSFFVSYLWERVCFSPDDPRPVADSVTDVVLQGMELLIPSSVVPIGGRSQPWFGRSCKTALRSKQECYQAWAAASETRDFNTSMIKKKYNFASRSFKRVIAKAKSEHVGRIGEKLVRLPSGSRAFWSLAKAAQGNFCKPSLPSLHGEDDSLAHAAKEKADLLDSLFVSNSTREHTNK
;
A
#
# COMPACT_ATOMS: atom_id res chain seq x y z
N MET A 1 -4.22 -5.60 -13.08
CA MET A 1 -5.47 -6.15 -12.51
C MET A 1 -5.76 -5.29 -11.30
N GLU A 2 -6.57 -4.26 -11.52
CA GLU A 2 -6.81 -3.14 -10.60
C GLU A 2 -7.49 -3.63 -9.31
N ASP A 3 -7.08 -3.11 -8.16
CA ASP A 3 -7.70 -3.37 -6.86
C ASP A 3 -9.07 -2.68 -6.82
N TYR A 4 -10.08 -3.38 -7.33
CA TYR A 4 -11.47 -2.98 -7.17
C TYR A 4 -11.88 -3.08 -5.70
N THR A 5 -12.06 -1.92 -5.06
CA THR A 5 -12.70 -1.80 -3.74
C THR A 5 -14.19 -1.56 -3.98
N PRO A 6 -15.09 -2.50 -3.63
CA PRO A 6 -16.52 -2.31 -3.83
C PRO A 6 -17.03 -1.10 -3.05
N SER A 7 -17.82 -0.26 -3.70
CA SER A 7 -18.54 0.84 -3.08
C SER A 7 -19.75 0.34 -2.28
N LEU A 8 -20.33 1.20 -1.44
CA LEU A 8 -21.57 0.89 -0.71
C LEU A 8 -22.73 0.56 -1.67
N LEU A 9 -22.74 1.15 -2.87
CA LEU A 9 -23.66 0.76 -3.95
C LEU A 9 -23.40 -0.67 -4.42
N ASP A 10 -22.15 -1.08 -4.60
CA ASP A 10 -21.81 -2.44 -5.06
C ASP A 10 -22.22 -3.52 -4.04
N LEU A 11 -22.16 -3.18 -2.75
CA LEU A 11 -22.60 -4.06 -1.66
C LEU A 11 -24.13 -4.17 -1.54
N LEU A 12 -24.85 -3.11 -1.92
CA LEU A 12 -26.33 -3.06 -1.88
C LEU A 12 -26.97 -3.57 -3.19
N LEU A 13 -26.28 -3.44 -4.32
CA LEU A 13 -26.78 -3.87 -5.63
C LEU A 13 -26.60 -5.37 -5.89
N THR A 14 -25.71 -6.06 -5.16
CA THR A 14 -25.63 -7.53 -5.19
C THR A 14 -26.88 -8.20 -4.61
N SER A 15 -27.77 -7.46 -3.94
CA SER A 15 -29.04 -7.96 -3.42
C SER A 15 -30.25 -7.71 -4.32
N HIS A 16 -30.21 -6.86 -5.35
CA HIS A 16 -31.40 -6.49 -6.15
C HIS A 16 -31.11 -6.54 -7.66
N SER A 17 -31.78 -7.45 -8.36
CA SER A 17 -31.62 -7.71 -9.80
C SER A 17 -32.49 -6.80 -10.67
N ALA A 18 -32.30 -5.47 -10.66
CA ALA A 18 -32.97 -4.62 -11.65
C ALA A 18 -32.41 -3.18 -11.77
N VAL A 19 -31.12 -2.97 -12.02
CA VAL A 19 -30.68 -1.72 -12.69
C VAL A 19 -29.42 -1.98 -13.52
N ARG A 20 -29.47 -1.66 -14.81
CA ARG A 20 -28.33 -1.66 -15.73
C ARG A 20 -27.96 -0.20 -16.01
N MET A 21 -26.80 0.24 -15.53
CA MET A 21 -26.23 1.55 -15.88
C MET A 21 -24.93 1.37 -16.65
N ARG A 22 -24.81 2.08 -17.78
CA ARG A 22 -23.64 2.15 -18.66
C ARG A 22 -23.11 3.59 -18.60
N GLY A 23 -21.84 3.79 -18.25
CA GLY A 23 -21.22 5.11 -18.21
C GLY A 23 -19.71 5.03 -18.05
N GLN A 24 -18.97 5.81 -18.83
CA GLN A 24 -17.59 5.57 -19.28
C GLN A 24 -16.48 5.80 -18.25
N ARG A 25 -15.32 5.19 -18.56
CA ARG A 25 -14.00 5.44 -17.96
C ARG A 25 -13.47 6.82 -18.38
N LYS A 26 -12.78 7.52 -17.46
CA LYS A 26 -11.54 8.24 -17.75
C LYS A 26 -10.66 8.39 -16.49
N ILE A 27 -9.48 7.78 -16.62
CA ILE A 27 -8.11 8.12 -16.21
C ILE A 27 -7.90 9.29 -15.23
N SER A 28 -7.34 8.98 -14.05
CA SER A 28 -6.15 9.62 -13.44
C SER A 28 -5.63 8.63 -12.37
N GLY A 29 -4.35 8.32 -12.19
CA GLY A 29 -3.15 9.13 -12.32
C GLY A 29 -2.48 9.14 -10.95
N PHE A 30 -1.82 8.04 -10.55
CA PHE A 30 -0.84 8.10 -9.46
C PHE A 30 0.21 6.99 -9.59
N CYS A 31 1.43 7.40 -9.92
CA CYS A 31 2.61 6.57 -9.99
C CYS A 31 2.91 5.95 -8.62
N ARG A 32 2.88 4.62 -8.54
CA ARG A 32 3.56 3.87 -7.48
C ARG A 32 4.85 3.32 -8.08
N CYS A 33 5.94 4.05 -7.93
CA CYS A 33 7.27 3.50 -8.16
C CYS A 33 7.75 2.87 -6.84
N PRO A 34 7.88 1.54 -6.74
CA PRO A 34 8.70 0.96 -5.69
C PRO A 34 10.17 1.20 -6.04
N SER A 35 10.81 2.14 -5.36
CA SER A 35 12.28 2.24 -5.39
C SER A 35 12.85 1.02 -4.67
N ARG A 36 13.35 0.04 -5.44
CA ARG A 36 14.24 -1.00 -4.92
C ARG A 36 15.64 -0.40 -4.87
N LEU A 37 16.17 -0.13 -3.69
CA LEU A 37 17.60 0.03 -3.51
C LEU A 37 18.21 -1.37 -3.44
N PHE A 38 18.97 -1.74 -4.47
CA PHE A 38 19.86 -2.89 -4.45
C PHE A 38 21.17 -2.47 -3.77
N GLY A 39 21.56 -3.14 -2.69
CA GLY A 39 22.97 -3.23 -2.26
C GLY A 39 23.69 -4.33 -3.05
N PRO A 40 25.03 -4.33 -3.12
CA PRO A 40 25.78 -5.02 -4.17
C PRO A 40 25.62 -6.54 -4.14
N LEU A 41 25.60 -7.11 -5.34
CA LEU A 41 25.73 -8.55 -5.60
C LEU A 41 27.05 -9.05 -5.00
N PHE A 42 26.98 -10.02 -4.09
CA PHE A 42 28.12 -10.86 -3.76
C PHE A 42 28.24 -11.99 -4.80
N ASP A 43 29.44 -12.12 -5.35
CA ASP A 43 29.89 -13.18 -6.26
C ASP A 43 29.88 -14.55 -5.52
N PRO A 44 29.46 -15.68 -6.15
CA PRO A 44 29.37 -16.97 -5.49
C PRO A 44 30.75 -17.63 -5.47
N GLY A 45 31.58 -17.23 -4.50
CA GLY A 45 32.96 -17.69 -4.41
C GLY A 45 33.62 -17.48 -3.06
N CYS A 46 32.92 -17.69 -1.94
CA CYS A 46 33.58 -17.91 -0.65
C CYS A 46 32.59 -18.48 0.38
N GLY A 47 32.92 -19.65 0.93
CA GLY A 47 32.23 -20.21 2.08
C GLY A 47 32.58 -19.39 3.33
N ALA A 48 31.62 -18.67 3.89
CA ALA A 48 31.71 -18.12 5.22
C ALA A 48 30.35 -18.19 5.91
N THR A 49 30.34 -18.90 7.02
CA THR A 49 29.20 -19.26 7.88
C THR A 49 28.85 -18.06 8.76
N HIS A 50 27.92 -17.19 8.37
CA HIS A 50 27.31 -16.24 9.30
C HIS A 50 25.81 -16.07 9.04
N ALA A 51 25.05 -16.07 10.13
CA ALA A 51 23.60 -16.04 10.20
C ALA A 51 22.97 -14.86 9.42
N PRO A 52 21.75 -14.99 8.88
CA PRO A 52 21.11 -13.91 8.14
C PRO A 52 20.76 -12.76 9.10
N LEU A 53 21.48 -11.64 8.99
CA LEU A 53 21.05 -10.36 9.56
C LEU A 53 19.68 -10.00 8.96
N ALA A 54 18.75 -9.68 9.84
CA ALA A 54 17.37 -9.36 9.50
C ALA A 54 17.32 -8.24 8.46
N VAL A 55 16.65 -8.49 7.33
CA VAL A 55 16.36 -7.47 6.32
C VAL A 55 15.38 -6.47 6.93
N VAL A 56 15.89 -5.34 7.40
CA VAL A 56 15.07 -4.19 7.80
C VAL A 56 14.57 -3.51 6.52
N LEU A 57 13.33 -3.80 6.14
CA LEU A 57 12.69 -3.13 5.04
C LEU A 57 12.19 -1.76 5.52
N CYS A 58 13.03 -0.73 5.42
CA CYS A 58 12.62 0.65 5.64
C CYS A 58 11.67 1.08 4.51
N ARG A 59 10.36 0.90 4.73
CA ARG A 59 9.36 1.63 3.94
C ARG A 59 9.36 3.05 4.45
N LEU A 60 9.95 3.96 3.67
CA LEU A 60 9.74 5.39 3.83
C LEU A 60 8.38 5.75 3.19
N PRO A 61 7.29 5.96 3.95
CA PRO A 61 6.12 6.65 3.42
C PRO A 61 6.53 8.01 2.82
N PRO A 62 5.84 8.49 1.76
CA PRO A 62 6.13 9.77 1.11
C PRO A 62 6.21 10.96 2.07
N CYS A 63 5.54 10.86 3.21
CA CYS A 63 5.50 11.87 4.27
C CYS A 63 6.81 12.00 5.06
N LEU A 64 7.67 10.97 5.08
CA LEU A 64 8.93 10.99 5.86
C LEU A 64 10.06 11.70 5.11
N ALA A 65 10.04 11.73 3.77
CA ALA A 65 11.03 12.48 3.00
C ALA A 65 10.89 14.01 3.20
N LEU A 66 9.68 14.46 3.57
CA LEU A 66 9.37 15.86 3.92
C LEU A 66 9.70 16.21 5.37
N SER A 67 9.89 15.22 6.25
CA SER A 67 10.23 15.41 7.67
C SER A 67 11.70 15.15 7.99
N ALA A 68 12.49 14.73 7.00
CA ALA A 68 13.93 14.50 7.15
C ALA A 68 14.67 15.83 7.18
N ASP A 69 15.62 15.97 8.11
CA ASP A 69 16.48 17.13 8.20
C ASP A 69 17.65 17.00 7.21
N TRP A 70 17.37 17.34 5.95
CA TRP A 70 18.35 17.26 4.88
C TRP A 70 19.51 18.27 5.05
N ASP A 71 19.25 19.42 5.67
CA ASP A 71 20.28 20.42 5.95
C ASP A 71 21.20 19.99 7.09
N GLY A 72 20.64 19.40 8.14
CA GLY A 72 21.40 18.71 9.18
C GLY A 72 22.23 17.57 8.60
N MET A 73 21.68 16.77 7.69
CA MET A 73 22.40 15.65 7.06
C MET A 73 23.57 16.11 6.19
N ARG A 74 23.38 17.17 5.40
CA ARG A 74 24.48 17.82 4.67
C ARG A 74 25.55 18.34 5.64
N SER A 75 25.14 19.02 6.70
CA SER A 75 26.07 19.59 7.70
C SER A 75 26.87 18.50 8.42
N PHE A 76 26.21 17.40 8.80
CA PHE A 76 26.83 16.23 9.39
C PHE A 76 27.93 15.67 8.48
N PHE A 77 27.64 15.42 7.20
CA PHE A 77 28.65 14.91 6.27
C PHE A 77 29.76 15.92 6.00
N VAL A 78 29.48 17.22 5.88
CA VAL A 78 30.52 18.23 5.68
C VAL A 78 31.48 18.30 6.88
N SER A 79 30.96 18.12 8.09
CA SER A 79 31.75 18.13 9.33
C SER A 79 32.50 16.83 9.62
N TYR A 80 32.23 15.77 8.86
CA TYR A 80 32.80 14.45 9.13
C TYR A 80 34.26 14.36 8.65
N LEU A 81 35.12 13.69 9.43
CA LEU A 81 36.56 13.54 9.14
C LEU A 81 36.82 12.47 8.07
N TRP A 82 36.38 12.72 6.83
CA TRP A 82 36.52 11.78 5.70
C TRP A 82 37.96 11.36 5.42
N GLU A 83 38.93 12.21 5.74
CA GLU A 83 40.36 11.91 5.61
C GLU A 83 40.77 10.62 6.34
N ARG A 84 40.13 10.32 7.47
CA ARG A 84 40.40 9.12 8.28
C ARG A 84 39.67 7.87 7.78
N VAL A 85 38.62 8.03 6.98
CA VAL A 85 37.73 6.94 6.56
C VAL A 85 37.99 6.54 5.11
N CYS A 86 38.19 7.50 4.22
CA CYS A 86 38.29 7.26 2.78
C CYS A 86 39.72 6.97 2.29
N PHE A 87 40.75 7.29 3.09
CA PHE A 87 42.15 7.29 2.63
C PHE A 87 43.05 6.36 3.45
N SER A 88 42.56 5.16 3.76
CA SER A 88 43.41 4.06 4.26
C SER A 88 44.05 3.31 3.07
N PRO A 89 45.37 3.06 3.07
CA PRO A 89 46.10 2.68 1.85
C PRO A 89 46.01 1.22 1.40
N ASP A 90 45.42 0.28 2.17
CA ASP A 90 45.71 -1.15 1.94
C ASP A 90 44.55 -2.03 1.41
N ASP A 91 43.26 -1.72 1.67
CA ASP A 91 42.11 -2.50 1.16
C ASP A 91 40.86 -1.63 0.95
N PRO A 92 40.21 -1.64 -0.23
CA PRO A 92 38.98 -0.90 -0.48
C PRO A 92 37.73 -1.43 0.24
N ARG A 93 37.71 -2.69 0.70
CA ARG A 93 36.51 -3.27 1.34
C ARG A 93 36.22 -2.67 2.72
N PRO A 94 37.19 -2.59 3.66
CA PRO A 94 36.98 -1.94 4.95
C PRO A 94 36.64 -0.45 4.82
N VAL A 95 37.15 0.21 3.77
CA VAL A 95 36.81 1.60 3.45
C VAL A 95 35.34 1.72 3.06
N ALA A 96 34.84 0.82 2.20
CA ALA A 96 33.43 0.80 1.80
C ALA A 96 32.49 0.55 3.00
N ASP A 97 32.86 -0.38 3.89
CA ASP A 97 32.10 -0.66 5.11
C ASP A 97 32.09 0.57 6.03
N SER A 98 33.25 1.21 6.24
CA SER A 98 33.35 2.41 7.08
C SER A 98 32.56 3.60 6.51
N VAL A 99 32.59 3.82 5.19
CA VAL A 99 31.76 4.84 4.54
C VAL A 99 30.28 4.52 4.71
N THR A 100 29.91 3.24 4.61
CA THR A 100 28.52 2.78 4.78
C THR A 100 28.04 3.07 6.20
N ASP A 101 28.86 2.80 7.21
CA ASP A 101 28.54 3.08 8.61
C ASP A 101 28.30 4.57 8.88
N VAL A 102 29.12 5.45 8.29
CA VAL A 102 28.94 6.91 8.41
C VAL A 102 27.64 7.37 7.75
N VAL A 103 27.33 6.83 6.57
CA VAL A 103 26.07 7.15 5.88
C VAL A 103 24.87 6.67 6.68
N LEU A 104 24.92 5.45 7.21
CA LEU A 104 23.86 4.90 8.06
C LEU A 104 23.68 5.71 9.33
N GLN A 105 24.77 6.13 9.98
CA GLN A 105 24.72 6.99 11.16
C GLN A 105 24.04 8.33 10.85
N GLY A 106 24.39 8.98 9.73
CA GLY A 106 23.73 10.21 9.30
C GLY A 106 22.23 10.01 9.03
N MET A 107 21.87 8.87 8.41
CA MET A 107 20.47 8.51 8.18
C MET A 107 19.70 8.28 9.48
N GLU A 108 20.27 7.54 10.43
CA GLU A 108 19.61 7.25 11.71
C GLU A 108 19.35 8.50 12.55
N LEU A 109 20.26 9.47 12.51
CA LEU A 109 20.15 10.70 13.29
C LEU A 109 19.17 11.71 12.69
N LEU A 110 19.07 11.78 11.35
CA LEU A 110 18.48 12.93 10.65
C LEU A 110 17.28 12.57 9.78
N ILE A 111 17.06 11.27 9.54
CA ILE A 111 15.87 10.76 8.87
C ILE A 111 15.00 10.06 9.93
N PRO A 112 13.84 10.64 10.29
CA PRO A 112 12.92 9.98 11.22
C PRO A 112 12.54 8.59 10.68
N SER A 113 12.88 7.56 11.45
CA SER A 113 12.54 6.18 11.14
C SER A 113 11.45 5.69 12.10
N SER A 114 10.59 4.79 11.61
CA SER A 114 9.64 4.09 12.48
C SER A 114 9.77 2.60 12.23
N VAL A 115 9.96 1.84 13.30
CA VAL A 115 9.95 0.39 13.24
C VAL A 115 8.49 -0.04 13.13
N VAL A 116 8.05 -0.29 11.91
CA VAL A 116 6.74 -0.91 11.69
C VAL A 116 6.92 -2.40 11.89
N PRO A 117 6.16 -3.06 12.81
CA PRO A 117 6.27 -4.49 13.00
C PRO A 117 6.09 -5.21 11.65
N ILE A 118 7.00 -6.13 11.35
CA ILE A 118 6.92 -7.00 10.17
C ILE A 118 5.68 -7.88 10.38
N GLY A 119 4.58 -7.47 9.78
CA GLY A 119 3.25 -7.98 10.11
C GLY A 119 2.24 -6.92 10.54
N GLY A 120 2.51 -5.63 10.24
CA GLY A 120 1.57 -4.52 10.44
C GLY A 120 0.14 -4.96 10.15
N ARG A 121 -0.78 -4.69 11.10
CA ARG A 121 -2.16 -5.21 11.21
C ARG A 121 -2.47 -6.17 10.07
N SER A 122 -2.14 -7.45 10.26
CA SER A 122 -2.43 -8.49 9.27
C SER A 122 -3.84 -8.27 8.77
N GLN A 123 -3.99 -8.11 7.45
CA GLN A 123 -5.26 -7.76 6.84
C GLN A 123 -6.39 -8.62 7.44
N PRO A 124 -7.55 -8.06 7.84
CA PRO A 124 -8.57 -8.81 8.58
C PRO A 124 -9.12 -10.05 7.84
N TRP A 125 -8.94 -10.08 6.52
CA TRP A 125 -9.28 -11.20 5.65
C TRP A 125 -8.16 -12.24 5.50
N PHE A 126 -6.92 -11.94 5.92
CA PHE A 126 -5.77 -12.83 5.76
C PHE A 126 -5.68 -13.86 6.89
N GLY A 127 -6.52 -14.89 6.79
CA GLY A 127 -6.63 -15.96 7.78
C GLY A 127 -5.62 -17.12 7.62
N ARG A 128 -5.85 -18.20 8.38
CA ARG A 128 -5.03 -19.42 8.38
C ARG A 128 -4.89 -20.05 7.00
N SER A 129 -5.98 -20.13 6.23
CA SER A 129 -5.98 -20.69 4.87
C SER A 129 -5.04 -19.92 3.93
N CYS A 130 -4.98 -18.58 4.05
CA CYS A 130 -4.06 -17.75 3.28
C CYS A 130 -2.60 -18.01 3.68
N LYS A 131 -2.31 -18.15 4.98
CA LYS A 131 -0.98 -18.48 5.49
C LYS A 131 -0.50 -19.85 4.99
N THR A 132 -1.35 -20.87 5.04
CA THR A 132 -1.03 -22.22 4.54
C THR A 132 -0.78 -22.20 3.04
N ALA A 133 -1.64 -21.55 2.26
CA ALA A 133 -1.47 -21.46 0.81
C ALA A 133 -0.21 -20.64 0.42
N LEU A 134 0.12 -19.60 1.18
CA LEU A 134 1.36 -18.84 1.00
C LEU A 134 2.60 -19.71 1.27
N ARG A 135 2.57 -20.48 2.36
CA ARG A 135 3.66 -21.42 2.71
C ARG A 135 3.87 -22.44 1.60
N SER A 136 2.80 -23.10 1.15
CA SER A 136 2.86 -24.08 0.06
C SER A 136 3.40 -23.48 -1.24
N LYS A 137 2.99 -22.24 -1.58
CA LYS A 137 3.56 -21.50 -2.72
C LYS A 137 5.06 -21.27 -2.54
N GLN A 138 5.50 -20.88 -1.35
CA GLN A 138 6.90 -20.60 -1.04
C GLN A 138 7.77 -21.86 -1.11
N GLU A 139 7.30 -22.97 -0.54
CA GLU A 139 7.97 -24.28 -0.61
C GLU A 139 8.14 -24.73 -2.07
N CYS A 140 7.08 -24.62 -2.88
CA CYS A 140 7.17 -24.96 -4.30
C CYS A 140 8.10 -24.02 -5.09
N TYR A 141 8.16 -22.74 -4.71
CA TYR A 141 9.08 -21.78 -5.32
C TYR A 141 10.53 -22.14 -5.00
N GLN A 142 10.84 -22.44 -3.74
CA GLN A 142 12.18 -22.86 -3.32
C GLN A 142 12.62 -24.13 -4.04
N ALA A 143 11.73 -25.14 -4.14
CA ALA A 143 12.01 -26.36 -4.89
C ALA A 143 12.28 -26.08 -6.39
N TRP A 144 11.50 -25.17 -7.00
CA TRP A 144 11.72 -24.77 -8.39
C TRP A 144 13.02 -23.97 -8.59
N ALA A 145 13.36 -23.08 -7.66
CA ALA A 145 14.58 -22.29 -7.70
C ALA A 145 15.81 -23.20 -7.62
N ALA A 146 15.86 -24.11 -6.64
CA ALA A 146 16.94 -25.07 -6.48
C ALA A 146 17.10 -25.97 -7.73
N ALA A 147 16.00 -26.49 -8.27
CA ALA A 147 16.04 -27.30 -9.50
C ALA A 147 16.51 -26.52 -10.74
N SER A 148 16.19 -25.22 -10.80
CA SER A 148 16.63 -24.35 -11.90
C SER A 148 18.13 -24.06 -11.83
N GLU A 149 18.68 -23.93 -10.62
CA GLU A 149 20.12 -23.75 -10.39
C GLU A 149 20.92 -25.01 -10.76
N THR A 150 20.41 -26.19 -10.41
CA THR A 150 21.06 -27.48 -10.72
C THR A 150 20.82 -27.97 -12.16
N ARG A 151 20.07 -27.23 -12.97
CA ARG A 151 19.65 -27.60 -14.34
C ARG A 151 19.03 -29.01 -14.41
N ASP A 152 18.22 -29.36 -13.41
CA ASP A 152 17.54 -30.67 -13.37
C ASP A 152 16.61 -30.84 -14.58
N PHE A 153 16.62 -32.03 -15.19
CA PHE A 153 15.69 -32.40 -16.27
C PHE A 153 14.23 -32.25 -15.85
N ASN A 154 13.93 -32.44 -14.55
CA ASN A 154 12.58 -32.33 -13.99
C ASN A 154 12.13 -30.89 -13.70
N THR A 155 12.96 -29.88 -14.00
CA THR A 155 12.65 -28.46 -13.76
C THR A 155 11.28 -28.05 -14.31
N SER A 156 10.90 -28.54 -15.49
CA SER A 156 9.58 -28.27 -16.09
C SER A 156 8.42 -28.77 -15.23
N MET A 157 8.52 -29.98 -14.67
CA MET A 157 7.51 -30.55 -13.79
C MET A 157 7.42 -29.80 -12.46
N ILE A 158 8.57 -29.43 -11.87
CA ILE A 158 8.62 -28.68 -10.61
C ILE A 158 8.04 -27.27 -10.80
N LYS A 159 8.32 -26.62 -11.94
CA LYS A 159 7.71 -25.34 -12.33
C LYS A 159 6.18 -25.45 -12.46
N LYS A 160 5.65 -26.56 -13.00
CA LYS A 160 4.20 -26.81 -13.05
C LYS A 160 3.59 -26.88 -11.64
N LYS A 161 4.26 -27.54 -10.68
CA LYS A 161 3.82 -27.57 -9.27
C LYS A 161 3.78 -26.18 -8.64
N TYR A 162 4.83 -25.38 -8.84
CA TYR A 162 4.84 -23.97 -8.38
C TYR A 162 3.71 -23.15 -9.01
N ASN A 163 3.48 -23.27 -10.32
CA ASN A 163 2.40 -22.56 -11.01
C ASN A 163 1.02 -22.96 -10.46
N PHE A 164 0.82 -24.24 -10.17
CA PHE A 164 -0.40 -24.74 -9.55
C PHE A 164 -0.60 -24.13 -8.15
N ALA A 165 0.42 -24.19 -7.29
CA ALA A 165 0.39 -23.61 -5.95
C ALA A 165 0.14 -22.09 -5.99
N SER A 166 0.76 -21.38 -6.94
CA SER A 166 0.57 -19.94 -7.16
C SER A 166 -0.86 -19.60 -7.59
N ARG A 167 -1.45 -20.37 -8.52
CA ARG A 167 -2.86 -20.22 -8.92
C ARG A 167 -3.81 -20.52 -7.75
N SER A 168 -3.54 -21.58 -6.99
CA SER A 168 -4.30 -21.94 -5.80
C SER A 168 -4.27 -20.81 -4.76
N PHE A 169 -3.10 -20.26 -4.45
CA PHE A 169 -2.94 -19.12 -3.55
C PHE A 169 -3.76 -17.91 -3.99
N LYS A 170 -3.73 -17.56 -5.29
CA LYS A 170 -4.56 -16.47 -5.83
C LYS A 170 -6.06 -16.70 -5.58
N ARG A 171 -6.55 -17.93 -5.79
CA ARG A 171 -7.95 -18.29 -5.53
C ARG A 171 -8.29 -18.18 -4.04
N VAL A 172 -7.41 -18.65 -3.16
CA VAL A 172 -7.60 -18.56 -1.70
C VAL A 172 -7.67 -17.11 -1.25
N ILE A 173 -6.80 -16.24 -1.76
CA ILE A 173 -6.83 -14.80 -1.46
C ILE A 173 -8.13 -14.15 -1.95
N ALA A 174 -8.56 -14.45 -3.18
CA ALA A 174 -9.81 -13.92 -3.72
C ALA A 174 -11.02 -14.36 -2.87
N LYS A 175 -11.09 -15.64 -2.52
CA LYS A 175 -12.13 -16.20 -1.64
C LYS A 175 -12.13 -15.56 -0.25
N ALA A 176 -10.95 -15.42 0.36
CA ALA A 176 -10.84 -14.82 1.69
C ALA A 176 -11.30 -13.35 1.70
N LYS A 177 -10.98 -12.59 0.64
CA LYS A 177 -11.49 -11.23 0.44
C LYS A 177 -13.01 -11.21 0.29
N SER A 178 -13.58 -12.07 -0.57
CA SER A 178 -15.05 -12.09 -0.78
C SER A 178 -15.81 -12.52 0.47
N GLU A 179 -15.33 -13.54 1.19
CA GLU A 179 -15.92 -13.98 2.46
C GLU A 179 -15.85 -12.90 3.53
N HIS A 180 -14.77 -12.11 3.54
CA HIS A 180 -14.66 -10.98 4.46
C HIS A 180 -15.69 -9.89 4.16
N VAL A 181 -15.87 -9.55 2.89
CA VAL A 181 -16.89 -8.62 2.44
C VAL A 181 -18.29 -9.14 2.81
N GLY A 182 -18.58 -10.41 2.55
CA GLY A 182 -19.84 -11.06 2.93
C GLY A 182 -20.09 -10.99 4.45
N ARG A 183 -19.09 -11.31 5.27
CA ARG A 183 -19.17 -11.19 6.74
C ARG A 183 -19.42 -9.77 7.23
N ILE A 184 -18.87 -8.76 6.55
CA ILE A 184 -19.18 -7.36 6.88
C ILE A 184 -20.64 -7.05 6.52
N GLY A 185 -21.10 -7.46 5.35
CA GLY A 185 -22.49 -7.30 4.91
C GLY A 185 -23.48 -7.94 5.88
N GLU A 186 -23.26 -9.19 6.26
CA GLU A 186 -24.09 -9.91 7.26
C GLU A 186 -24.12 -9.18 8.61
N LYS A 187 -22.99 -8.63 9.07
CA LYS A 187 -22.95 -7.84 10.29
C LYS A 187 -23.74 -6.55 10.17
N LEU A 188 -23.68 -5.87 9.03
CA LEU A 188 -24.45 -4.64 8.79
C LEU A 188 -25.96 -4.93 8.78
N VAL A 189 -26.40 -6.02 8.16
CA VAL A 189 -27.82 -6.44 8.13
C VAL A 189 -28.37 -6.73 9.53
N ARG A 190 -27.54 -7.27 10.44
CA ARG A 190 -27.96 -7.59 11.82
C ARG A 190 -28.00 -6.37 12.75
N LEU A 191 -27.35 -5.28 12.39
CA LEU A 191 -27.28 -4.09 13.24
C LEU A 191 -28.45 -3.16 12.94
N PRO A 192 -29.12 -2.59 13.96
CA PRO A 192 -30.19 -1.62 13.73
C PRO A 192 -29.66 -0.40 12.97
N SER A 193 -30.35 -0.04 11.89
CA SER A 193 -30.14 1.20 11.14
C SER A 193 -30.25 2.38 12.11
N GLY A 194 -29.19 3.18 12.22
CA GLY A 194 -29.11 4.31 13.16
C GLY A 194 -28.24 4.06 14.40
N SER A 195 -27.86 2.80 14.69
CA SER A 195 -26.97 2.52 15.82
C SER A 195 -25.55 3.03 15.58
N ARG A 196 -24.86 3.47 16.65
CA ARG A 196 -23.43 3.83 16.58
C ARG A 196 -22.57 2.68 16.05
N ALA A 197 -22.90 1.45 16.41
CA ALA A 197 -22.21 0.26 15.95
C ALA A 197 -22.34 0.06 14.43
N PHE A 198 -23.55 0.26 13.88
CA PHE A 198 -23.78 0.23 12.43
C PHE A 198 -22.90 1.26 11.71
N TRP A 199 -22.97 2.52 12.12
CA TRP A 199 -22.23 3.60 11.48
C TRP A 199 -20.72 3.47 11.63
N SER A 200 -20.24 2.97 12.77
CA SER A 200 -18.82 2.69 12.97
C SER A 200 -18.32 1.60 12.03
N LEU A 201 -19.08 0.51 11.87
CA LEU A 201 -18.73 -0.59 10.96
C LEU A 201 -18.81 -0.15 9.49
N ALA A 202 -19.86 0.58 9.10
CA ALA A 202 -20.02 1.11 7.75
C ALA A 202 -18.87 2.07 7.38
N LYS A 203 -18.52 3.00 8.29
CA LYS A 203 -17.35 3.88 8.13
C LYS A 203 -16.06 3.09 7.95
N ALA A 204 -15.81 2.10 8.81
CA ALA A 204 -14.61 1.28 8.72
C ALA A 204 -14.53 0.49 7.39
N ALA A 205 -15.66 -0.06 6.92
CA ALA A 205 -15.72 -0.80 5.66
C ALA A 205 -15.45 0.08 4.43
N GLN A 206 -15.90 1.35 4.46
CA GLN A 206 -15.76 2.30 3.35
C GLN A 206 -14.51 3.18 3.46
N GLY A 207 -13.59 2.89 4.39
CA GLY A 207 -12.39 3.70 4.61
C GLY A 207 -12.72 5.14 5.01
N ASN A 208 -13.60 5.29 6.00
CA ASN A 208 -14.11 6.56 6.54
C ASN A 208 -14.80 7.48 5.51
N PHE A 209 -15.32 6.92 4.40
CA PHE A 209 -15.88 7.72 3.30
C PHE A 209 -14.86 8.73 2.73
N CYS A 210 -13.56 8.45 2.82
CA CYS A 210 -12.52 9.35 2.33
C CYS A 210 -12.50 9.52 0.80
N LYS A 211 -13.40 8.87 0.07
CA LYS A 211 -13.67 9.16 -1.33
C LYS A 211 -14.84 10.15 -1.38
N PRO A 212 -14.67 11.37 -1.93
CA PRO A 212 -15.79 12.28 -2.10
C PRO A 212 -16.86 11.56 -2.94
N SER A 213 -18.04 11.37 -2.36
CA SER A 213 -19.18 10.73 -3.04
C SER A 213 -19.75 11.61 -4.15
N LEU A 214 -19.51 12.92 -4.06
CA LEU A 214 -19.92 13.90 -5.04
C LEU A 214 -18.83 14.04 -6.11
N PRO A 215 -19.17 13.94 -7.41
CA PRO A 215 -18.27 14.35 -8.48
C PRO A 215 -17.88 15.82 -8.31
N SER A 216 -16.85 16.26 -9.04
CA SER A 216 -16.50 17.69 -9.06
C SER A 216 -17.69 18.50 -9.55
N LEU A 217 -17.98 19.62 -8.87
CA LEU A 217 -19.06 20.51 -9.25
C LEU A 217 -18.48 21.70 -10.02
N HIS A 218 -19.19 22.20 -11.01
CA HIS A 218 -18.84 23.45 -11.68
C HIS A 218 -19.48 24.60 -10.92
N GLY A 219 -18.70 25.65 -10.67
CA GLY A 219 -19.22 26.94 -10.24
C GLY A 219 -19.59 27.86 -11.39
N GLU A 220 -20.20 28.99 -11.04
CA GLU A 220 -20.65 30.00 -12.00
C GLU A 220 -19.48 30.61 -12.80
N ASP A 221 -18.28 30.66 -12.21
CA ASP A 221 -17.04 31.13 -12.84
C ASP A 221 -16.32 30.04 -13.68
N ASP A 222 -16.99 28.93 -13.99
CA ASP A 222 -16.43 27.70 -14.59
C ASP A 222 -15.29 27.06 -13.77
N SER A 223 -15.20 27.42 -12.49
CA SER A 223 -14.27 26.82 -11.54
C SER A 223 -14.74 25.43 -11.10
N LEU A 224 -13.79 24.50 -10.90
CA LEU A 224 -14.08 23.13 -10.51
C LEU A 224 -13.87 22.93 -9.00
N ALA A 225 -14.97 22.70 -8.27
CA ALA A 225 -14.93 22.35 -6.87
C ALA A 225 -14.57 20.87 -6.70
N HIS A 226 -13.37 20.59 -6.19
CA HIS A 226 -12.85 19.23 -6.00
C HIS A 226 -12.91 18.79 -4.54
N ALA A 227 -12.70 19.72 -3.61
CA ALA A 227 -12.72 19.44 -2.17
C ALA A 227 -14.14 19.42 -1.60
N ALA A 228 -14.34 18.71 -0.48
CA ALA A 228 -15.65 18.64 0.18
C ALA A 228 -16.14 20.00 0.68
N LYS A 229 -15.23 20.85 1.14
CA LYS A 229 -15.53 22.21 1.62
C LYS A 229 -16.00 23.11 0.46
N GLU A 230 -15.23 23.16 -0.62
CA GLU A 230 -15.59 23.92 -1.83
C GLU A 230 -16.96 23.53 -2.37
N LYS A 231 -17.29 22.23 -2.36
CA LYS A 231 -18.60 21.73 -2.78
C LYS A 231 -19.72 22.18 -1.84
N ALA A 232 -19.48 22.21 -0.53
CA ALA A 232 -20.46 22.66 0.46
C ALA A 232 -20.73 24.16 0.31
N ASP A 233 -19.66 24.96 0.21
CA ASP A 233 -19.75 26.42 0.05
C ASP A 233 -20.49 26.79 -1.26
N LEU A 234 -20.26 26.04 -2.33
CA LEU A 234 -20.94 26.22 -3.62
C LEU A 234 -22.43 25.87 -3.58
N LEU A 235 -22.79 24.79 -2.88
CA LEU A 235 -24.20 24.42 -2.72
C LEU A 235 -24.92 25.40 -1.81
N ASP A 236 -24.24 25.95 -0.80
CA ASP A 236 -24.78 26.97 0.08
C ASP A 236 -25.00 28.29 -0.67
N SER A 237 -24.04 28.73 -1.49
CA SER A 237 -24.23 29.92 -2.33
C SER A 237 -25.37 29.76 -3.33
N LEU A 238 -25.46 28.62 -4.02
CA LEU A 238 -26.59 28.31 -4.91
C LEU A 238 -27.92 28.27 -4.17
N PHE A 239 -27.94 27.73 -2.96
CA PHE A 239 -29.14 27.67 -2.14
C PHE A 239 -29.58 29.08 -1.71
N VAL A 240 -28.66 29.90 -1.22
CA VAL A 240 -28.94 31.29 -0.82
C VAL A 240 -29.45 32.10 -2.02
N SER A 241 -28.78 32.02 -3.18
CA SER A 241 -29.18 32.72 -4.41
C SER A 241 -30.57 32.32 -4.92
N ASN A 242 -30.99 31.07 -4.68
CA ASN A 242 -32.32 30.57 -5.10
C ASN A 242 -33.39 30.66 -4.00
N SER A 243 -33.02 30.94 -2.75
CA SER A 243 -33.95 30.95 -1.61
C SER A 243 -34.67 32.28 -1.41
N THR A 244 -34.35 33.33 -2.16
CA THR A 244 -35.19 34.54 -2.25
C THR A 244 -36.26 34.36 -3.33
N ARG A 245 -37.28 33.54 -3.06
CA ARG A 245 -38.60 33.70 -3.69
C ARG A 245 -39.52 34.38 -2.70
N GLU A 246 -39.72 35.67 -2.96
CA GLU A 246 -40.73 36.55 -2.39
C GLU A 246 -42.09 35.84 -2.25
N HIS A 247 -42.63 35.83 -1.03
CA HIS A 247 -44.07 35.75 -0.82
C HIS A 247 -44.71 37.04 -1.36
N THR A 248 -44.99 37.13 -2.65
CA THR A 248 -45.83 38.22 -3.17
C THR A 248 -47.28 37.94 -2.79
N ASN A 249 -47.71 38.58 -1.72
CA ASN A 249 -49.10 38.66 -1.31
C ASN A 249 -49.79 39.73 -2.19
N LYS A 250 -50.64 39.31 -3.13
CA LYS A 250 -51.80 40.05 -3.68
C LYS A 250 -52.59 39.17 -4.64
#